data_AF-A0AAE2HWA4-F1
#
_entry.id   AF-A0AAE2HWA4-F1
#
_cell.length_a   1.000
_cell.length_b   1.000
_cell.length_c   1.000
_cell.angle_alpha   90.00
_cell.angle_beta   90.00
_cell.angle_gamma   90.00
#
_symmetry.space_group_name_H-M   'P 1'
#
loop_
_entity.id
_entity.type
_entity.pdbx_description
1 polymer ?
#
loop_
_entity_poly.entity_id
_entity_poly.type
_entity_poly.pdbx_seq_one_letter_code
_entity_poly.pdbx_strand_id
1 'polypeptide(L)'
;MPFDDDELEEFYRRIESRTAAANARPRKRRRQVPRVQFACPTPEKIAYPSQAAVTGAILAVARNSRGRPSLRSYECVCGAWHLTSAIPRPPGSR
;
A
#
# COMPACT_ATOMS: atom_id res chain seq x y z
N MET A 1 29.74 31.94 -10.31
CA MET A 1 29.32 33.09 -9.48
C MET A 1 28.94 32.55 -8.11
N PRO A 2 29.84 32.61 -7.11
CA PRO A 2 29.42 32.52 -5.71
C PRO A 2 28.62 33.78 -5.39
N PHE A 3 27.48 33.63 -4.72
CA PHE A 3 26.70 34.76 -4.23
C PHE A 3 27.57 35.63 -3.31
N ASP A 4 27.43 36.94 -3.45
CA ASP A 4 27.99 37.93 -2.54
C ASP A 4 27.32 37.80 -1.15
N ASP A 5 28.10 38.01 -0.08
CA ASP A 5 27.66 37.73 1.29
C ASP A 5 26.38 38.50 1.68
N ASP A 6 26.19 39.71 1.13
CA ASP A 6 25.01 40.54 1.32
C ASP A 6 23.76 39.96 0.60
N GLU A 7 23.92 39.43 -0.61
CA GLU A 7 22.85 38.77 -1.36
C GLU A 7 22.42 37.48 -0.64
N LEU A 8 23.38 36.78 -0.05
CA LEU A 8 23.14 35.57 0.73
C LEU A 8 22.38 35.88 2.03
N GLU A 9 22.74 36.96 2.74
CA GLU A 9 22.03 37.37 3.96
C GLU A 9 20.58 37.79 3.64
N GLU A 10 20.36 38.55 2.56
CA GLU A 10 19.01 38.95 2.15
C GLU A 10 18.16 37.73 1.77
N PHE A 11 18.75 36.75 1.09
CA PHE A 11 18.09 35.49 0.76
C PHE A 11 17.67 34.74 2.03
N TYR A 12 18.56 34.58 3.02
CA TYR A 12 18.24 33.89 4.27
C TYR A 12 17.15 34.62 5.06
N ARG A 13 17.20 35.95 5.20
CA ARG A 13 16.13 36.71 5.88
C ARG A 13 14.77 36.57 5.20
N ARG A 14 14.74 36.49 3.88
CA ARG A 14 13.51 36.28 3.10
C ARG A 14 12.92 34.89 3.33
N ILE A 15 13.75 33.86 3.50
CA ILE A 15 13.30 32.52 3.84
C ILE A 15 12.76 32.47 5.27
N GLU A 16 13.50 33.01 6.25
CA GLU A 16 13.11 33.02 7.66
C GLU A 16 11.78 33.74 7.92
N SER A 17 11.56 34.89 7.29
CA SER A 17 10.29 35.63 7.41
C SER A 17 9.09 34.83 6.86
N ARG A 18 9.28 34.09 5.76
CA ARG A 18 8.25 33.23 5.17
C ARG A 18 7.96 32.00 6.03
N THR A 19 8.99 31.34 6.57
CA THR A 19 8.80 30.18 7.45
C THR A 19 8.22 30.57 8.80
N ALA A 20 8.60 31.72 9.36
CA ALA A 20 7.99 32.25 10.58
C ALA A 20 6.47 32.48 10.40
N ALA A 21 6.06 33.10 9.28
CA ALA A 21 4.64 33.31 8.96
C ALA A 21 3.87 31.99 8.69
N ALA A 22 4.52 30.99 8.11
CA ALA A 22 3.93 29.67 7.87
C ALA A 22 3.74 28.86 9.18
N ASN A 23 4.68 28.99 10.11
CA ASN A 23 4.64 28.33 11.42
C ASN A 23 3.68 29.01 12.42
N ALA A 24 3.37 30.29 12.22
CA ALA A 24 2.38 31.03 13.02
C ALA A 24 0.93 30.57 12.75
N ARG A 25 0.67 29.82 11.68
CA ARG A 25 -0.68 29.30 11.40
C ARG A 25 -0.98 28.11 12.32
N PRO A 26 -2.08 28.14 13.10
CA PRO A 26 -2.45 27.00 13.92
C PRO A 26 -2.63 25.78 13.01
N ARG A 27 -1.85 24.71 13.27
CA ARG A 27 -1.95 23.43 12.55
C ARG A 27 -3.42 23.00 12.58
N LYS A 28 -4.08 23.02 11.41
CA LYS A 28 -5.46 22.52 11.27
C LYS A 28 -5.52 21.16 11.96
N ARG A 29 -6.40 21.01 12.95
CA ARG A 29 -6.65 19.73 13.62
C ARG A 29 -6.82 18.67 12.55
N ARG A 30 -5.96 17.66 12.53
CA ARG A 30 -6.11 16.50 11.63
C ARG A 30 -7.50 15.96 11.87
N ARG A 31 -8.37 16.01 10.84
CA ARG A 31 -9.67 15.33 10.89
C ARG A 31 -9.40 13.88 11.25
N GLN A 32 -10.06 13.37 12.27
CA GLN A 32 -10.04 11.94 12.54
C GLN A 32 -10.75 11.25 11.38
N VAL A 33 -9.97 10.61 10.51
CA VAL A 33 -10.51 9.80 9.42
C VAL A 33 -10.92 8.46 10.04
N PRO A 34 -12.19 8.02 9.90
CA PRO A 34 -12.60 6.70 10.37
C PRO A 34 -11.71 5.62 9.77
N ARG A 35 -11.32 4.62 10.57
CA ARG A 35 -10.63 3.45 10.04
C ARG A 35 -11.58 2.73 9.09
N VAL A 36 -11.28 2.76 7.79
CA VAL A 36 -12.01 1.96 6.80
C VAL A 36 -11.77 0.49 7.14
N GLN A 37 -12.82 -0.20 7.58
CA GLN A 37 -12.79 -1.65 7.73
C GLN A 37 -12.95 -2.26 6.34
N PHE A 38 -11.86 -2.72 5.75
CA PHE A 38 -11.93 -3.49 4.51
C PHE A 38 -12.47 -4.88 4.84
N ALA A 39 -13.71 -5.16 4.42
CA ALA A 39 -14.22 -6.52 4.42
C ALA A 39 -13.38 -7.39 3.47
N CYS A 40 -13.36 -8.70 3.71
CA CYS A 40 -12.73 -9.62 2.76
C CYS A 40 -13.38 -9.40 1.38
N PRO A 41 -12.62 -9.18 0.30
CA PRO A 41 -13.16 -9.03 -1.04
C PRO A 41 -13.83 -10.31 -1.55
N THR A 42 -13.52 -11.47 -0.96
CA THR A 42 -14.03 -12.77 -1.37
C THR A 42 -14.40 -13.62 -0.13
N PRO A 43 -15.44 -13.24 0.63
CA PRO A 43 -15.83 -13.95 1.86
C PRO A 43 -16.29 -15.40 1.61
N GLU A 44 -16.71 -15.71 0.38
CA GLU A 44 -17.14 -17.04 -0.05
C GLU A 44 -15.99 -18.01 -0.31
N LYS A 45 -14.75 -17.51 -0.43
CA LYS A 45 -13.58 -18.34 -0.70
C LYS A 45 -12.98 -18.89 0.58
N ILE A 46 -12.40 -20.10 0.50
CA ILE A 46 -11.68 -20.74 1.60
C ILE A 46 -10.56 -19.81 2.09
N ALA A 47 -10.56 -19.53 3.40
CA ALA A 47 -9.56 -18.76 4.11
C ALA A 47 -8.52 -19.71 4.72
N TYR A 48 -7.28 -19.63 4.27
CA TYR A 48 -6.18 -20.40 4.84
C TYR A 48 -5.49 -19.60 5.94
N PRO A 49 -5.19 -20.21 7.11
CA PRO A 49 -4.60 -19.48 8.25
C PRO A 49 -3.12 -19.15 8.05
N SER A 50 -2.44 -19.78 7.09
CA SER A 50 -1.00 -19.57 6.86
C SER A 50 -0.61 -19.79 5.41
N GLN A 51 0.55 -19.24 5.03
CA GLN A 51 1.15 -19.46 3.72
C GLN A 51 1.40 -20.96 3.44
N ALA A 52 1.80 -21.72 4.46
CA ALA A 52 2.04 -23.15 4.34
C ALA A 52 0.75 -23.91 4.01
N ALA A 53 -0.36 -23.57 4.66
CA ALA A 53 -1.66 -24.20 4.42
C ALA A 53 -2.17 -23.95 2.98
N VAL A 54 -2.09 -22.71 2.49
CA VAL A 54 -2.51 -22.40 1.12
C VAL A 54 -1.58 -23.04 0.08
N THR A 55 -0.27 -23.13 0.36
CA THR A 55 0.69 -23.78 -0.53
C THR A 55 0.43 -25.28 -0.62
N GLY A 56 0.14 -25.93 0.52
CA GLY A 56 -0.28 -27.33 0.55
C GLY A 56 -1.53 -27.58 -0.29
N ALA A 57 -2.52 -26.68 -0.23
CA ALA A 57 -3.71 -26.76 -1.07
C ALA A 57 -3.40 -26.65 -2.57
N ILE A 58 -2.51 -25.72 -2.98
CA ILE A 58 -2.06 -25.62 -4.38
C ILE A 58 -1.43 -26.92 -4.85
N LEU A 59 -0.54 -27.52 -4.04
CA LEU A 59 0.12 -28.78 -4.37
C LEU A 59 -0.87 -29.94 -4.50
N ALA A 60 -1.86 -30.02 -3.59
CA ALA A 60 -2.91 -31.03 -3.65
C ALA A 60 -3.76 -30.89 -4.93
N VAL A 61 -4.15 -29.66 -5.28
CA VAL A 61 -4.89 -29.39 -6.52
C VAL A 61 -4.04 -29.74 -7.74
N ALA A 62 -2.76 -29.32 -7.77
CA ALA A 62 -1.85 -29.62 -8.87
C ALA A 62 -1.64 -31.13 -9.08
N ARG A 63 -1.61 -31.93 -8.00
CA ARG A 63 -1.49 -33.39 -8.06
C ARG A 63 -2.73 -34.05 -8.66
N ASN A 64 -3.92 -33.51 -8.39
CA ASN A 64 -5.19 -34.11 -8.81
C ASN A 64 -5.72 -33.58 -10.16
N SER A 65 -5.05 -32.60 -10.75
CA SER A 65 -5.49 -31.94 -11.99
C SER A 65 -4.82 -32.56 -13.23
N ARG A 66 -5.59 -32.86 -14.28
CA ARG A 66 -5.07 -33.37 -15.56
C ARG A 66 -4.20 -32.35 -16.32
N GLY A 67 -4.37 -31.07 -16.04
CA GLY A 67 -3.47 -29.98 -16.47
C GLY A 67 -3.07 -29.17 -15.25
N ARG A 68 -1.80 -28.75 -15.14
CA ARG A 68 -1.30 -27.98 -13.98
C ARG A 68 -1.99 -26.62 -13.95
N PRO A 69 -2.91 -26.35 -13.01
CA PRO A 69 -3.57 -25.05 -12.96
C PRO A 69 -2.57 -24.01 -12.45
N SER A 70 -2.52 -22.84 -13.08
CA SER A 70 -1.68 -21.73 -12.62
C SER A 70 -2.34 -21.00 -11.45
N LEU A 71 -2.44 -21.67 -10.31
CA LEU A 71 -2.96 -21.07 -9.07
C LEU A 71 -1.86 -20.27 -8.38
N ARG A 72 -2.26 -19.15 -7.80
CA ARG A 72 -1.40 -18.27 -6.98
C ARG A 72 -2.06 -18.04 -5.63
N SER A 73 -1.25 -17.74 -4.62
CA SER A 73 -1.71 -17.33 -3.30
C SER A 73 -1.38 -15.87 -3.02
N TYR A 74 -2.19 -15.21 -2.20
CA TYR A 74 -1.94 -13.87 -1.69
C TYR A 74 -2.46 -13.73 -0.27
N GLU A 75 -1.83 -12.85 0.52
CA GLU A 75 -2.33 -12.43 1.82
C GLU A 75 -3.39 -11.35 1.62
N CYS A 76 -4.57 -11.59 2.19
CA CYS A 76 -5.74 -10.76 2.00
C CYS A 76 -5.88 -9.74 3.13
N VAL A 77 -6.62 -8.66 2.88
CA VAL A 77 -6.92 -7.60 3.87
C VAL A 77 -7.66 -8.11 5.11
N CYS A 78 -8.27 -9.29 5.04
CA CYS A 78 -8.88 -9.96 6.19
C CYS A 78 -7.88 -10.72 7.09
N GLY A 79 -6.59 -10.75 6.73
CA GLY A 79 -5.54 -11.47 7.45
C GLY A 79 -5.39 -12.95 7.11
N ALA A 80 -6.22 -13.47 6.19
CA ALA A 80 -6.12 -14.85 5.71
C ALA A 80 -5.40 -14.94 4.35
N TRP A 81 -4.92 -16.13 4.02
CA TRP A 81 -4.36 -16.46 2.71
C TRP A 81 -5.46 -17.01 1.79
N HIS A 82 -5.53 -16.51 0.56
CA HIS A 82 -6.51 -16.94 -0.45
C HIS A 82 -5.85 -17.37 -1.76
N LEU A 83 -6.59 -18.17 -2.54
CA LEU A 83 -6.20 -18.59 -3.89
C LEU A 83 -6.80 -17.68 -4.96
N THR A 84 -6.03 -17.43 -6.01
CA THR A 84 -6.48 -16.76 -7.23
C THR A 84 -5.96 -17.49 -8.46
N SER A 85 -6.82 -17.61 -9.47
CA SER A 85 -6.47 -18.09 -10.81
C SER A 85 -5.94 -16.95 -11.71
N ALA A 86 -6.18 -15.69 -11.34
CA ALA A 86 -5.78 -14.52 -12.11
C ALA A 86 -4.60 -13.80 -11.45
N ILE A 87 -3.67 -13.33 -12.27
CA ILE A 87 -2.67 -12.33 -11.86
C ILE A 87 -3.45 -11.02 -11.63
N PRO A 88 -3.34 -10.37 -10.45
CA PRO A 88 -3.82 -9.00 -10.30
C PRO A 88 -3.15 -8.16 -11.39
N ARG A 89 -3.91 -7.72 -12.40
CA ARG A 89 -3.36 -6.88 -13.45
C ARG A 89 -3.10 -5.49 -12.84
N PRO A 90 -1.92 -4.89 -13.05
CA PRO A 90 -1.74 -3.49 -12.68
C PRO A 90 -2.78 -2.64 -13.43
N PRO A 91 -3.38 -1.62 -12.77
CA PRO A 91 -4.34 -0.75 -13.44
C PRO A 91 -3.63 -0.02 -14.59
N GLY A 92 -4.00 -0.32 -15.85
CA GLY A 92 -3.48 0.38 -17.03
C GLY A 92 -2.94 -0.47 -18.18
N SER A 93 -2.89 -1.80 -18.07
CA SER A 93 -2.57 -2.66 -19.22
C SER A 93 -3.82 -2.86 -20.09
N ARG A 94 -3.96 -2.02 -21.13
CA ARG A 94 -4.81 -2.27 -22.30
C ARG A 94 -3.92 -2.54 -23.51
#